data_AF-A0A183T5J1-F1
#
_entry.id   AF-A0A183T5J1-F1
#
_cell.length_a   1.000
_cell.length_b   1.000
_cell.length_c   1.000
_cell.angle_alpha   90.00
_cell.angle_beta   90.00
_cell.angle_gamma   90.00
#
_symmetry.space_group_name_H-M   'P 1'
#
loop_
_entity.id
_entity.type
_entity.pdbx_description
1 polymer ?
#
loop_
_entity_poly.entity_id
_entity_poly.type
_entity_poly.pdbx_seq_one_letter_code
_entity_poly.pdbx_strand_id
1 'polypeptide(L)'
;MIASTNQFLERIKHVKLEPDESMLSHDVDSHLSSTPQQLAIDVMSQLLPEHYEERKKPLESKHLLELLRHCLRTYFNFDGLMYEQIKGSPIDSPIRPECGSGPPTDRTLGLRQVSTKA
;
A
#
# COMPACT_ATOMS: atom_id res chain seq x y z
N MET A 1 -9.94 14.96 -16.35
CA MET A 1 -9.49 13.55 -16.34
C MET A 1 -8.78 13.28 -17.66
N ILE A 2 -7.56 12.71 -17.65
CA ILE A 2 -6.90 12.24 -18.86
C ILE A 2 -7.41 10.81 -19.12
N ALA A 3 -7.95 10.57 -20.31
CA ALA A 3 -8.63 9.33 -20.68
C ALA A 3 -7.71 8.32 -21.39
N SER A 4 -6.54 8.74 -21.89
CA SER A 4 -5.58 7.85 -22.56
C SER A 4 -4.16 8.39 -22.59
N THR A 5 -3.18 7.51 -22.83
CA THR A 5 -1.76 7.87 -22.99
C THR A 5 -1.52 8.85 -24.14
N ASN A 6 -2.22 8.71 -25.26
CA ASN A 6 -2.07 9.64 -26.39
C ASN A 6 -2.58 11.04 -26.03
N GLN A 7 -3.68 11.13 -25.29
CA GLN A 7 -4.19 12.42 -24.80
C GLN A 7 -3.24 13.07 -23.80
N PHE A 8 -2.56 12.26 -22.97
CA PHE A 8 -1.49 12.76 -22.11
C PHE A 8 -0.35 13.35 -22.94
N LEU A 9 0.20 12.57 -23.89
CA LEU A 9 1.33 12.97 -24.72
C LEU A 9 1.08 14.27 -25.48
N GLU A 10 -0.09 14.43 -26.09
CA GLU A 10 -0.46 15.68 -26.77
C GLU A 10 -0.50 16.89 -25.83
N ARG A 11 -0.88 16.70 -24.56
CA ARG A 11 -0.85 17.78 -23.57
C ARG A 11 0.56 18.15 -23.15
N ILE A 12 1.42 17.18 -22.86
CA ILE A 12 2.79 17.47 -22.38
C ILE A 12 3.64 18.15 -23.48
N LYS A 13 3.41 17.81 -24.75
CA LYS A 13 4.10 18.44 -25.89
C LYS A 13 3.96 19.97 -25.94
N HIS A 14 2.88 20.50 -25.37
CA HIS A 14 2.58 21.93 -25.39
C HIS A 14 2.86 22.63 -24.05
N VAL A 15 3.37 21.94 -23.04
CA VAL A 15 3.76 22.55 -21.77
C VAL A 15 5.05 23.34 -21.99
N LYS A 16 5.01 24.65 -21.69
CA LYS A 16 6.18 25.51 -21.55
C LYS A 16 6.39 25.76 -20.07
N LEU A 17 7.62 25.62 -19.62
CA LEU A 17 8.02 25.88 -18.24
C LEU A 17 8.69 27.26 -18.19
N GLU A 18 8.35 28.04 -17.18
CA GLU A 18 9.09 29.26 -16.86
C GLU A 18 10.46 28.93 -16.22
N PRO A 19 11.43 29.87 -16.17
CA PRO A 19 12.79 29.58 -15.70
C PRO A 19 12.90 29.08 -14.25
N ASP A 20 11.87 29.31 -13.44
CA ASP A 20 11.72 28.88 -12.04
C ASP A 20 10.87 27.61 -11.89
N GLU A 21 10.26 27.11 -12.97
CA GLU A 21 9.45 25.91 -12.96
C GLU A 21 10.27 24.68 -13.37
N SER A 22 10.07 23.56 -12.68
CA SER A 22 10.65 22.27 -13.04
C SER A 22 9.59 21.18 -13.01
N MET A 23 9.66 20.28 -13.99
CA MET A 23 8.76 19.13 -14.08
C MET A 23 9.35 17.96 -13.32
N LEU A 24 8.67 17.52 -12.26
CA LEU A 24 9.11 16.43 -11.40
C LEU A 24 8.30 15.17 -11.72
N SER A 25 8.95 14.14 -12.26
CA SER A 25 8.36 12.81 -12.44
C SER A 25 8.48 12.01 -11.14
N HIS A 26 7.35 11.59 -10.59
CA HIS A 26 7.32 10.66 -9.46
C HIS A 26 6.97 9.27 -9.96
N ASP A 27 7.93 8.35 -9.95
CA ASP A 27 7.63 6.93 -10.09
C ASP A 27 7.12 6.40 -8.75
N VAL A 28 5.86 5.95 -8.75
CA VAL A 28 5.25 5.32 -7.58
C VAL A 28 5.48 3.82 -7.68
N ASP A 29 6.54 3.32 -7.05
CA ASP A 29 6.74 1.88 -6.86
C ASP A 29 5.62 1.34 -5.94
N SER A 30 4.68 0.61 -6.53
CA SER A 30 3.62 -0.17 -5.88
C SER A 30 2.95 0.54 -4.68
N HIS A 31 1.90 1.30 -4.99
CA HIS A 31 1.10 2.11 -4.07
C HIS A 31 0.58 1.33 -2.84
N LEU A 32 0.38 0.02 -2.94
CA LEU A 32 -0.19 -0.78 -1.83
C LEU A 32 0.87 -1.31 -0.85
N SER A 33 2.15 -1.37 -1.24
CA SER A 33 3.22 -1.95 -0.42
C SER A 33 4.09 -0.92 0.30
N SER A 34 3.98 0.36 -0.04
CA SER A 34 4.79 1.45 0.53
C SER A 34 4.02 2.38 1.47
N THR A 35 2.69 2.42 1.37
CA THR A 35 1.88 3.22 2.30
C THR A 35 1.95 2.61 3.70
N PRO A 36 2.38 3.37 4.72
CA PRO A 36 2.30 2.91 6.10
C PRO A 36 0.86 2.53 6.41
N GLN A 37 0.62 1.29 6.87
CA GLN A 37 -0.73 0.77 7.13
C GLN A 37 -1.53 1.71 8.02
N GLN A 38 -0.87 2.30 9.04
CA GLN A 38 -1.48 3.25 9.95
C GLN A 38 -1.91 4.55 9.23
N LEU A 39 -1.10 5.05 8.30
CA LEU A 39 -1.44 6.25 7.53
C LEU A 39 -2.68 6.02 6.66
N ALA A 40 -2.80 4.85 6.02
CA ALA A 40 -3.98 4.50 5.24
C ALA A 40 -5.25 4.43 6.12
N ILE A 41 -5.14 3.87 7.33
CA ILE A 41 -6.25 3.81 8.30
C ILE A 41 -6.62 5.22 8.77
N ASP A 42 -5.64 6.06 9.10
CA ASP A 42 -5.88 7.41 9.62
C ASP A 42 -6.56 8.29 8.58
N VAL A 43 -6.11 8.25 7.33
CA VAL A 43 -6.72 8.99 6.22
C VAL A 43 -8.15 8.51 5.96
N MET A 44 -8.36 7.20 5.92
CA MET A 44 -9.71 6.65 5.72
C MET A 44 -10.64 6.97 6.89
N SER A 45 -10.14 7.04 8.13
CA SER A 45 -10.95 7.40 9.30
C SER A 45 -11.47 8.84 9.23
N GLN A 46 -10.74 9.74 8.57
CA GLN A 46 -11.12 11.13 8.35
C GLN A 46 -12.07 11.30 7.15
N LEU A 47 -11.84 10.55 6.07
CA LEU A 47 -12.61 10.67 4.84
C LEU A 47 -13.97 9.95 4.89
N LEU A 48 -14.09 8.87 5.68
CA LEU A 48 -15.33 8.11 5.76
C LEU A 48 -16.51 8.97 6.24
N PRO A 49 -16.43 9.76 7.33
CA PRO A 49 -17.54 10.63 7.73
C PRO A 49 -17.97 11.65 6.68
N GLU A 50 -17.03 12.13 5.85
CA GLU A 50 -17.30 13.17 4.85
C GLU A 50 -17.93 12.61 3.57
N HIS A 51 -17.62 11.35 3.23
CA HIS A 51 -18.00 10.75 1.94
C HIS A 51 -18.91 9.52 2.05
N TYR A 52 -19.11 8.98 3.26
CA TYR A 52 -19.85 7.76 3.51
C TYR A 52 -21.16 8.03 4.25
N GLU A 53 -22.25 8.03 3.51
CA GLU A 53 -23.61 8.17 4.04
C GLU A 53 -24.10 6.87 4.68
N GLU A 54 -23.79 6.66 5.97
CA GLU A 54 -24.17 5.46 6.72
C GLU A 54 -25.68 5.16 6.66
N ARG A 55 -26.53 6.21 6.69
CA ARG A 55 -27.99 6.05 6.63
C ARG A 55 -28.50 5.43 5.31
N LYS A 56 -27.67 5.41 4.26
CA LYS A 56 -28.02 4.85 2.94
C LYS A 56 -27.32 3.52 2.67
N LYS A 57 -26.52 3.00 3.62
CA LYS A 57 -25.68 1.82 3.43
C LYS A 57 -25.90 0.81 4.57
N PRO A 58 -25.74 -0.49 4.30
CA PRO A 58 -25.95 -1.54 5.31
C PRO A 58 -24.74 -1.73 6.25
N LEU A 59 -23.59 -1.11 5.93
CA LEU A 59 -22.36 -1.21 6.71
C LEU A 59 -22.08 0.13 7.38
N GLU A 60 -21.68 0.11 8.64
CA GLU A 60 -21.19 1.30 9.36
C GLU A 60 -19.71 1.58 9.00
N SER A 61 -19.27 2.83 9.12
CA SER A 61 -17.88 3.22 8.81
C SER A 61 -16.86 2.45 9.64
N LYS A 62 -17.21 2.07 10.87
CA LYS A 62 -16.37 1.25 11.75
C LYS A 62 -16.05 -0.12 11.14
N HIS A 63 -17.02 -0.76 10.48
CA HIS A 63 -16.84 -2.07 9.86
C HIS A 63 -15.96 -1.96 8.60
N LEU A 64 -16.03 -0.84 7.87
CA LEU A 64 -15.15 -0.58 6.73
C LEU A 64 -13.70 -0.35 7.17
N LEU A 65 -13.49 0.37 8.28
CA LEU A 65 -12.15 0.55 8.86
C LEU A 65 -11.56 -0.77 9.37
N GLU A 66 -12.39 -1.62 9.96
CA GLU A 66 -11.97 -2.95 10.40
C GLU A 66 -11.60 -3.85 9.22
N LEU A 67 -12.40 -3.84 8.15
CA LEU A 67 -12.09 -4.55 6.91
C LEU A 67 -10.77 -4.05 6.30
N LEU A 68 -10.59 -2.73 6.22
CA LEU A 68 -9.35 -2.13 5.73
C LEU A 68 -8.14 -2.59 6.55
N ARG A 69 -8.26 -2.61 7.88
CA ARG A 69 -7.22 -3.15 8.77
C ARG A 69 -6.87 -4.59 8.45
N HIS A 70 -7.86 -5.44 8.15
CA HIS A 70 -7.61 -6.82 7.75
C HIS A 70 -6.96 -6.92 6.36
N CYS A 71 -7.42 -6.14 5.38
CA CYS A 71 -6.86 -6.11 4.03
C CYS A 71 -5.41 -5.61 3.98
N LEU A 72 -5.03 -4.71 4.90
CA LEU A 72 -3.68 -4.18 5.00
C LEU A 72 -2.70 -5.11 5.74
N ARG A 73 -3.20 -6.16 6.40
CA ARG A 73 -2.34 -7.17 7.04
C ARG A 73 -1.97 -8.24 6.04
N THR A 74 -0.68 -8.36 5.76
CA THR A 74 -0.14 -9.45 4.93
C THR A 74 0.45 -10.52 5.83
N TYR A 75 0.00 -11.76 5.64
CA TYR A 75 0.53 -12.93 6.33
C TYR A 75 1.25 -13.85 5.35
N PHE A 76 2.36 -14.46 5.77
CA PHE A 76 3.02 -15.51 4.99
C PHE A 76 3.56 -16.60 5.91
N ASN A 77 3.75 -17.79 5.33
CA ASN A 77 4.31 -18.95 6.00
C ASN A 77 5.77 -19.14 5.58
N PHE A 78 6.66 -19.34 6.56
CA PHE A 78 8.04 -19.75 6.32
C PHE A 78 8.43 -20.80 7.36
N ASP A 79 8.93 -21.95 6.92
CA ASP A 79 9.35 -23.07 7.79
C ASP A 79 8.28 -23.53 8.81
N GLY A 80 7.01 -23.48 8.41
CA GLY A 80 5.86 -23.83 9.28
C GLY A 80 5.59 -22.81 10.40
N LEU A 81 6.17 -21.61 10.32
CA LEU A 81 5.88 -20.47 11.17
C LEU A 81 5.10 -19.41 10.39
N MET A 82 4.11 -18.82 11.05
CA MET A 82 3.31 -17.72 10.50
C MET A 82 3.94 -16.39 10.88
N TYR A 83 4.12 -15.53 9.89
CA TYR A 83 4.64 -14.18 10.03
C TYR A 83 3.62 -13.16 9.52
N GLU A 84 3.48 -12.06 10.25
CA GLU A 84 2.78 -10.86 9.81
C GLU A 84 3.80 -9.84 9.30
N GLN A 85 3.54 -9.29 8.12
CA GLN A 85 4.33 -8.20 7.58
C GLN A 85 3.82 -6.85 8.10
N ILE A 86 4.68 -6.18 8.84
CA ILE A 86 4.45 -4.86 9.42
C ILE A 86 5.01 -3.76 8.50
N LYS A 87 6.05 -4.06 7.72
CA LYS A 87 6.69 -3.09 6.82
C LYS A 87 7.23 -3.74 5.54
N GLY A 88 7.25 -2.98 4.45
CA GLY A 88 7.96 -3.34 3.22
C GLY A 88 7.13 -4.10 2.17
N SER A 89 7.78 -4.43 1.06
CA SER A 89 7.19 -5.16 -0.08
C SER A 89 6.74 -6.56 0.32
N PRO A 90 5.56 -7.05 -0.13
CA PRO A 90 5.20 -8.45 0.01
C PRO A 90 6.36 -9.33 -0.46
N ILE A 91 6.70 -10.32 0.37
CA ILE A 91 7.78 -11.28 0.08
C ILE A 91 7.48 -12.08 -1.20
N ASP A 92 6.21 -12.20 -1.58
CA ASP A 92 5.73 -12.94 -2.76
C ASP A 92 5.69 -12.12 -4.06
N SER A 93 6.30 -10.94 -4.13
CA SER A 93 6.47 -10.26 -5.42
C SER A 93 7.51 -11.01 -6.27
N PRO A 94 7.17 -11.51 -7.48
CA PRO A 94 8.08 -12.29 -8.34
C PRO A 94 9.27 -11.50 -8.91
N ILE A 95 9.48 -10.26 -8.44
CA ILE A 95 10.45 -9.29 -8.98
C ILE A 95 11.61 -9.04 -8.00
N ARG A 96 11.60 -9.58 -6.77
CA ARG A 96 12.74 -9.39 -5.85
C ARG A 96 13.82 -10.46 -6.08
N PRO A 97 15.09 -10.08 -6.32
CA PRO A 97 16.17 -11.05 -6.39
C PRO A 97 16.31 -11.75 -5.03
N GLU A 98 16.42 -13.06 -5.08
CA GLU A 98 16.58 -14.02 -3.99
C GLU A 98 17.09 -13.37 -2.69
N CYS A 99 16.18 -13.12 -1.75
CA CYS A 99 16.58 -12.86 -0.38
C CYS A 99 16.94 -14.22 0.21
N GLY A 100 18.22 -14.36 0.57
CA GLY A 100 18.89 -15.64 0.82
C GLY A 100 18.14 -16.62 1.73
N SER A 101 18.54 -17.88 1.62
CA SER A 101 18.04 -19.08 2.30
C SER A 101 18.10 -19.07 3.84
N GLY A 102 18.17 -17.91 4.50
CA GLY A 102 18.17 -17.73 5.94
C GLY A 102 16.78 -17.37 6.47
N PRO A 103 16.52 -17.58 7.78
CA PRO A 103 15.27 -17.20 8.40
C PRO A 103 15.05 -15.68 8.31
N PRO A 104 13.80 -15.22 8.11
CA PRO A 104 13.49 -13.79 8.13
C PRO A 104 13.86 -13.22 9.50
N THR A 105 14.95 -12.45 9.54
CA THR A 105 15.43 -11.83 10.77
C THR A 105 14.70 -10.50 11.00
N ASP A 106 14.24 -10.32 12.24
CA ASP A 106 13.46 -9.19 12.80
C ASP A 106 13.96 -7.79 12.35
N ARG A 107 15.28 -7.65 12.09
CA ARG A 107 15.91 -6.36 11.82
C ARG A 107 15.87 -5.89 10.36
N THR A 108 15.55 -6.75 9.40
CA THR A 108 15.75 -6.43 7.97
C THR A 108 14.45 -6.35 7.16
N LEU A 109 13.36 -6.97 7.65
CA LEU A 109 12.14 -7.15 6.85
C LEU A 109 10.85 -6.64 7.52
N GLY A 110 10.90 -6.10 8.74
CA GLY A 110 9.72 -5.56 9.42
C GLY A 110 8.62 -6.61 9.57
N LEU A 111 8.99 -7.77 10.11
CA LEU A 111 8.11 -8.94 10.25
C LEU A 111 7.91 -9.27 11.72
N ARG A 112 6.68 -9.63 12.09
CA ARG A 112 6.36 -10.14 13.43
C ARG A 112 5.88 -11.56 13.33
N GLN A 113 6.52 -12.48 14.05
CA GLN A 113 6.03 -13.84 14.19
C GLN A 113 4.70 -13.81 14.98
N VAL A 114 3.67 -14.46 14.44
CA VAL A 114 2.32 -14.47 15.04
C VAL A 114 1.88 -15.85 15.55
N SER A 115 2.65 -16.91 15.30
CA SER A 115 2.41 -18.23 15.91
C SER A 115 3.71 -19.04 16.06
N THR A 116 3.77 -19.89 17.09
CA THR A 116 4.74 -20.98 17.25
C THR A 116 4.08 -22.32 16.96
N LYS A 117 4.86 -23.32 16.52
CA LYS A 117 4.37 -24.71 16.31
C LYS A 117 3.63 -25.20 17.56
N ALA A 118 2.50 -25.88 17.35
CA ALA A 118 1.85 -26.72 18.35
C ALA A 118 2.69 -27.99 18.59
#